data_AF-A0A955KJV1-F1
#
_entry.id   AF-A0A955KJV1-F1
#
_cell.length_a   1.000
_cell.length_b   1.000
_cell.length_c   1.000
_cell.angle_alpha   90.00
_cell.angle_beta   90.00
_cell.angle_gamma   90.00
#
_symmetry.space_group_name_H-M   'P 1'
#
loop_
_entity.id
_entity.type
_entity.pdbx_description
1 polymer ?
#
loop_
_entity_poly.entity_id
_entity_poly.type
_entity_poly.pdbx_seq_one_letter_code
_entity_poly.pdbx_strand_id
1 'polypeptide(L)'
;MTLRTKFFFSFFVTAVAPLIIVGVLTFQNARDEITIRVIDQLEAVADIQEKRLNEVIESYLEQIKLVASRTQLRRSLEAYMQGNDPHAVDGVTQILLDTRDTVSSIERVAVFDTRGTTIASTDKNEVGNVIGDTDYFALGKESFAIYGLFKDDQNVLKLRIVGPIVAGGEVVGVLEVVADSGAIVAITEDYTGLGNTGEFLLVEKNQYGDAVFITPLRYDTGAALRRAIPAEKTHIPAISAVSGQEKVLISDDTVDYRGVQVLAVTRFVDSLRWGIVVKVDRSDAFSPVIDLARQYAVTLLVVTVLVLLVSFLLSYTITDPIKSLVRFAEVLQSEGFTTRATIKTSGEVGRLADALNEMAGRLQGLYKNLESNVRERTQKLEVAQKTLSEKLDETERLNKVMVGRELKMMELKDEIKRLRGGEESKLKKQKNTRRKKTSK
;
A
#
# COMPACT_ATOMS: atom_id res chain seq x y z
N MET A 1 -22.84 -2.97 24.15
CA MET A 1 -22.58 -3.61 22.84
C MET A 1 -23.06 -5.06 22.90
N THR A 2 -23.93 -5.48 21.98
CA THR A 2 -24.48 -6.85 22.00
C THR A 2 -23.42 -7.90 21.64
N LEU A 3 -23.59 -9.16 22.05
CA LEU A 3 -22.68 -10.26 21.71
C LEU A 3 -22.48 -10.39 20.18
N ARG A 4 -23.56 -10.17 19.41
CA ARG A 4 -23.58 -10.17 17.94
C ARG A 4 -22.60 -9.15 17.35
N THR A 5 -22.71 -7.90 17.80
CA THR A 5 -21.82 -6.81 17.35
C THR A 5 -20.37 -7.09 17.71
N LYS A 6 -20.08 -7.64 18.90
CA LYS A 6 -18.70 -7.98 19.30
C LYS A 6 -18.08 -9.04 18.38
N PHE A 7 -18.79 -10.14 18.11
CA PHE A 7 -18.30 -11.20 17.23
C PHE A 7 -18.13 -10.72 15.78
N PHE A 8 -19.09 -9.94 15.28
CA PHE A 8 -19.00 -9.37 13.93
C PHE A 8 -17.73 -8.54 13.76
N PHE A 9 -17.49 -7.58 14.66
CA PHE A 9 -16.29 -6.75 14.60
C PHE A 9 -15.01 -7.55 14.84
N SER A 10 -14.99 -8.53 15.74
CA SER A 10 -13.79 -9.34 15.98
C SER A 10 -13.42 -10.19 14.77
N PHE A 11 -14.39 -10.78 14.06
CA PHE A 11 -14.11 -11.53 12.83
C PHE A 11 -13.68 -10.62 11.69
N PHE A 12 -14.37 -9.49 11.53
CA PHE A 12 -14.03 -8.52 10.50
C PHE A 12 -12.61 -7.97 10.68
N VAL A 13 -12.27 -7.48 11.87
CA VAL A 13 -10.94 -6.88 12.14
C VAL A 13 -9.84 -7.91 12.01
N THR A 14 -10.02 -9.11 12.56
CA THR A 14 -9.01 -10.18 12.47
C THR A 14 -8.73 -10.62 11.03
N ALA A 15 -9.73 -10.56 10.14
CA ALA A 15 -9.55 -10.92 8.73
C ALA A 15 -9.02 -9.76 7.87
N VAL A 16 -9.49 -8.53 8.09
CA VAL A 16 -9.17 -7.39 7.21
C VAL A 16 -7.88 -6.68 7.61
N ALA A 17 -7.55 -6.59 8.91
CA ALA A 17 -6.36 -5.86 9.35
C ALA A 17 -5.05 -6.44 8.79
N PRO A 18 -4.82 -7.76 8.77
CA PRO A 18 -3.62 -8.34 8.16
C PRO A 18 -3.52 -8.08 6.66
N LEU A 19 -4.65 -8.09 5.95
CA LEU A 19 -4.68 -7.77 4.52
C LEU A 19 -4.22 -6.33 4.29
N ILE A 20 -4.74 -5.36 5.04
CA ILE A 20 -4.32 -3.96 4.91
C ILE A 20 -2.82 -3.83 5.18
N ILE A 21 -2.31 -4.47 6.25
CA ILE A 21 -0.89 -4.42 6.60
C ILE A 21 -0.03 -5.01 5.47
N VAL A 22 -0.38 -6.21 4.97
CA VAL A 22 0.33 -6.85 3.86
C VAL A 22 0.27 -5.96 2.61
N GLY A 23 -0.89 -5.39 2.29
CA GLY A 23 -1.06 -4.51 1.14
C GLY A 23 -0.17 -3.27 1.20
N VAL A 24 -0.08 -2.62 2.36
CA VAL A 24 0.80 -1.46 2.58
C VAL A 24 2.27 -1.88 2.45
N LEU A 25 2.68 -2.98 3.07
CA LEU A 25 4.06 -3.48 2.97
C LEU A 25 4.42 -3.87 1.53
N THR A 26 3.53 -4.57 0.82
CA THR A 26 3.74 -4.92 -0.59
C THR A 26 3.83 -3.68 -1.46
N PHE A 27 3.00 -2.66 -1.22
CA PHE A 27 3.05 -1.41 -1.96
C PHE A 27 4.36 -0.64 -1.73
N GLN A 28 4.82 -0.56 -0.47
CA GLN A 28 6.11 0.06 -0.14
C GLN A 28 7.27 -0.68 -0.83
N ASN A 29 7.34 -2.01 -0.69
CA ASN A 29 8.37 -2.82 -1.33
C ASN A 29 8.35 -2.70 -2.86
N ALA A 30 7.17 -2.72 -3.48
CA ALA A 30 7.03 -2.57 -4.92
C ALA A 30 7.47 -1.20 -5.42
N ARG A 31 7.17 -0.13 -4.67
CA ARG A 31 7.62 1.23 -4.99
C ARG A 31 9.13 1.34 -4.93
N ASP A 32 9.76 0.80 -3.89
CA ASP A 32 11.21 0.89 -3.71
C ASP A 32 11.95 0.08 -4.79
N GLU A 33 11.53 -1.15 -5.06
CA GLU A 33 12.09 -2.01 -6.11
C GLU A 33 11.95 -1.38 -7.51
N ILE A 34 10.80 -0.80 -7.82
CA ILE A 34 10.58 -0.11 -9.11
C ILE A 34 11.43 1.14 -9.19
N THR A 35 11.61 1.88 -8.09
CA THR A 35 12.50 3.05 -8.07
C THR A 35 13.93 2.64 -8.41
N ILE A 36 14.46 1.61 -7.74
CA ILE A 36 15.82 1.09 -8.00
C ILE A 36 15.94 0.63 -9.45
N ARG A 37 15.00 -0.18 -9.95
CA ARG A 37 15.03 -0.67 -11.33
C ARG A 37 15.01 0.44 -12.37
N VAL A 38 14.17 1.46 -12.16
CA VAL A 38 14.10 2.60 -13.08
C VAL A 38 15.40 3.40 -13.05
N ILE A 39 16.01 3.60 -11.88
CA ILE A 39 17.31 4.25 -11.76
C ILE A 39 18.38 3.44 -12.50
N ASP A 40 18.52 2.15 -12.22
CA ASP A 40 19.51 1.28 -12.86
C ASP A 40 19.35 1.30 -14.39
N GLN A 41 18.10 1.31 -14.87
CA GLN A 41 17.80 1.42 -16.29
C GLN A 41 18.20 2.77 -16.87
N LEU A 42 17.92 3.88 -16.18
CA LEU A 42 18.31 5.22 -16.63
C LEU A 42 19.84 5.39 -16.63
N GLU A 43 20.53 4.85 -15.62
CA GLU A 43 22.00 4.86 -15.57
C GLU A 43 22.59 4.03 -16.70
N ALA A 44 22.10 2.81 -16.93
CA ALA A 44 22.55 1.98 -18.03
C ALA A 44 22.33 2.66 -19.39
N VAL A 45 21.18 3.30 -19.61
CA VAL A 45 20.93 4.06 -20.84
C VAL A 45 21.84 5.28 -20.93
N ALA A 46 22.06 6.01 -19.84
CA ALA A 46 22.97 7.16 -19.82
C ALA A 46 24.39 6.74 -20.21
N ASP A 47 24.93 5.68 -19.61
CA ASP A 47 26.27 5.16 -19.90
C ASP A 47 26.40 4.67 -21.35
N ILE A 48 25.38 3.96 -21.85
CA ILE A 48 25.36 3.46 -23.23
C ILE A 48 25.34 4.62 -24.23
N GLN A 49 24.49 5.62 -24.00
CA GLN A 49 24.35 6.74 -24.93
C GLN A 49 25.53 7.71 -24.83
N GLU A 50 26.13 7.90 -23.65
CA GLU A 50 27.39 8.62 -23.49
C GLU A 50 28.51 7.94 -24.29
N LYS A 51 28.64 6.61 -24.16
CA LYS A 51 29.63 5.84 -24.93
C LYS A 51 29.41 5.97 -26.43
N ARG A 52 28.16 5.81 -26.91
CA ARG A 52 27.81 6.00 -28.33
C ARG A 52 28.13 7.41 -28.82
N LEU A 53 27.85 8.42 -28.00
CA LEU A 53 28.14 9.81 -28.33
C LEU A 53 29.65 10.02 -28.46
N ASN A 54 30.45 9.50 -27.52
CA ASN A 54 31.91 9.55 -27.58
C ASN A 54 32.46 8.82 -28.82
N GLU A 55 31.93 7.65 -29.17
CA GLU A 55 32.31 6.92 -30.40
C GLU A 55 32.02 7.73 -31.67
N VAL A 56 30.86 8.41 -31.73
CA VAL A 56 30.52 9.30 -32.85
C VAL A 56 31.47 10.49 -32.91
N ILE A 57 31.76 11.12 -31.76
CA ILE A 57 32.71 12.23 -31.66
C ILE A 57 34.11 11.82 -32.12
N GLU A 58 34.60 10.67 -31.64
CA GLU A 58 35.89 10.13 -32.06
C GLU A 58 35.92 9.87 -33.56
N SER A 59 34.87 9.29 -34.13
CA SER A 59 34.79 9.03 -35.56
C SER A 59 34.92 10.32 -36.39
N TYR A 60 34.24 11.39 -35.99
CA TYR A 60 34.38 12.71 -36.64
C TYR A 60 35.81 13.26 -36.52
N LEU A 61 36.43 13.15 -35.34
CA LEU A 61 37.80 13.61 -35.09
C LEU A 61 38.85 12.78 -35.86
N GLU A 62 38.65 11.49 -36.02
CA GLU A 62 39.52 10.63 -36.84
C GLU A 62 39.43 10.99 -38.32
N GLN A 63 38.22 11.23 -38.84
CA GLN A 63 38.01 11.63 -40.23
C GLN A 63 38.75 12.93 -40.56
N ILE A 64 38.63 13.97 -39.72
CA ILE A 64 39.33 15.26 -39.95
C ILE A 64 40.87 15.10 -39.84
N LYS A 65 41.36 14.27 -38.92
CA LYS A 65 42.80 13.96 -38.79
C LYS A 65 43.34 13.28 -40.05
N LEU A 66 42.57 12.39 -40.68
CA LEU A 66 42.94 11.77 -41.95
C LEU A 66 43.02 12.78 -43.09
N VAL A 67 42.12 13.76 -43.14
CA VAL A 67 42.14 14.83 -44.15
C VAL A 67 43.35 15.74 -43.93
N ALA A 68 43.55 16.24 -42.71
CA ALA A 68 44.68 17.10 -42.36
C ALA A 68 46.05 16.40 -42.49
N SER A 69 46.09 15.07 -42.50
CA SER A 69 47.31 14.28 -42.68
C SER A 69 47.65 13.92 -44.13
N ARG A 70 46.80 14.29 -45.09
CA ARG A 70 47.09 14.07 -46.51
C ARG A 70 48.37 14.80 -46.94
N THR A 71 49.37 14.05 -47.38
CA THR A 71 50.67 14.58 -47.79
C THR A 71 50.55 15.65 -48.88
N GLN A 72 49.69 15.44 -49.88
CA GLN A 72 49.50 16.40 -50.97
C GLN A 72 48.85 17.71 -50.47
N LEU A 73 47.93 17.64 -49.50
CA LEU A 73 47.31 18.81 -48.90
C LEU A 73 48.36 19.67 -48.19
N ARG A 74 49.18 19.04 -47.34
CA ARG A 74 50.27 19.69 -46.61
C ARG A 74 51.28 20.34 -47.54
N ARG A 75 51.76 19.62 -48.56
CA ARG A 75 52.72 20.15 -49.55
C ARG A 75 52.16 21.32 -50.34
N SER A 76 50.91 21.24 -50.78
CA SER A 76 50.28 22.31 -51.56
C SER A 76 50.11 23.56 -50.69
N LEU A 77 49.73 23.39 -49.43
CA LEU A 77 49.62 24.48 -48.46
C LEU A 77 50.98 25.12 -48.13
N GLU A 78 52.04 24.32 -47.94
CA GLU A 78 53.41 24.82 -47.77
C GLU A 78 53.88 25.64 -48.99
N ALA A 79 53.63 25.15 -50.21
CA ALA A 79 54.00 25.84 -51.44
C ALA A 79 53.29 27.20 -51.60
N TYR A 80 52.01 27.26 -51.22
CA TYR A 80 51.24 28.51 -51.18
C TYR A 80 51.80 29.49 -50.14
N MET A 81 52.09 29.03 -48.92
CA MET A 81 52.65 29.87 -47.85
C MET A 81 54.03 30.45 -48.19
N GLN A 82 54.83 29.73 -48.96
CA GLN A 82 56.14 30.20 -49.42
C GLN A 82 56.05 31.12 -50.65
N GLY A 83 54.86 31.34 -51.22
CA GLY A 83 54.66 32.11 -52.45
C GLY A 83 55.25 31.43 -53.69
N ASN A 84 55.49 30.12 -53.62
CA ASN A 84 56.27 29.37 -54.62
C ASN A 84 55.43 28.87 -55.79
N ASP A 85 54.10 28.75 -55.63
CA ASP A 85 53.22 28.21 -56.67
C ASP A 85 51.83 28.89 -56.67
N PRO A 86 51.47 29.66 -57.72
CA PRO A 86 50.15 30.24 -57.90
C PRO A 86 49.01 29.20 -58.03
N HIS A 87 49.30 27.97 -58.46
CA HIS A 87 48.33 26.89 -58.65
C HIS A 87 48.17 25.99 -57.41
N ALA A 88 48.94 26.23 -56.35
CA ALA A 88 48.87 25.46 -55.11
C ALA A 88 47.44 25.48 -54.50
N VAL A 89 46.73 26.60 -54.63
CA VAL A 89 45.34 26.75 -54.16
C VAL A 89 44.36 25.87 -54.94
N ASP A 90 44.57 25.68 -56.24
CA ASP A 90 43.75 24.79 -57.06
C ASP A 90 43.90 23.34 -56.58
N GLY A 91 45.14 22.92 -56.30
CA GLY A 91 45.45 21.61 -55.75
C GLY A 91 44.81 21.36 -54.38
N VAL A 92 44.87 22.35 -53.47
CA VAL A 92 44.17 22.28 -52.18
C VAL A 92 42.66 22.15 -52.42
N THR A 93 42.07 23.01 -53.25
CA THR A 93 40.63 23.03 -53.51
C THR A 93 40.13 21.70 -54.06
N GLN A 94 40.84 21.07 -55.00
CA GLN A 94 40.48 19.74 -55.51
C GLN A 94 40.49 18.67 -54.41
N ILE A 95 41.50 18.68 -53.53
CA ILE A 95 41.56 17.75 -52.39
C ILE A 95 40.37 17.94 -51.44
N LEU A 96 39.95 19.19 -51.22
CA LEU A 96 38.79 19.50 -50.38
C LEU A 96 37.48 19.01 -51.02
N LEU A 97 37.31 19.22 -52.33
CA LEU A 97 36.16 18.72 -53.09
C LEU A 97 36.10 17.19 -53.06
N ASP A 98 37.20 16.51 -53.34
CA ASP A 98 37.28 15.04 -53.27
C ASP A 98 36.96 14.53 -51.86
N THR A 99 37.40 15.25 -50.82
CA THR A 99 37.11 14.90 -49.42
C THR A 99 35.62 14.97 -49.13
N ARG A 100 34.97 16.09 -49.48
CA ARG A 100 33.53 16.27 -49.32
C ARG A 100 32.75 15.20 -50.08
N ASP A 101 33.14 14.93 -51.33
CA ASP A 101 32.41 14.02 -52.20
C ASP A 101 32.60 12.53 -51.80
N THR A 102 33.69 12.21 -51.11
CA THR A 102 33.96 10.85 -50.61
C THR A 102 33.27 10.57 -49.26
N VAL A 103 33.11 11.59 -48.41
CA VAL A 103 32.60 11.42 -47.05
C VAL A 103 31.23 12.08 -46.95
N SER A 104 30.16 11.28 -47.02
CA SER A 104 28.78 11.77 -47.08
C SER A 104 28.32 12.62 -45.89
N SER A 105 28.99 12.53 -44.74
CA SER A 105 28.71 13.35 -43.57
C SER A 105 29.32 14.76 -43.65
N ILE A 106 30.24 15.01 -44.59
CA ILE A 106 30.90 16.30 -44.76
C ILE A 106 30.12 17.13 -45.78
N GLU A 107 29.71 18.32 -45.37
CA GLU A 107 28.98 19.25 -46.24
C GLU A 107 29.90 20.34 -46.79
N ARG A 108 30.80 20.82 -45.95
CA ARG A 108 31.75 21.87 -46.32
C ARG A 108 33.11 21.60 -45.69
N VAL A 109 34.16 21.88 -46.44
CA VAL A 109 35.54 21.85 -45.95
C VAL A 109 36.24 23.14 -46.37
N ALA A 110 36.91 23.78 -45.44
CA ALA A 110 37.70 24.98 -45.68
C ALA A 110 39.08 24.87 -45.05
N VAL A 111 40.07 25.52 -45.67
CA VAL A 111 41.42 25.65 -45.17
C VAL A 111 41.75 27.14 -45.02
N PHE A 112 42.17 27.51 -43.83
CA PHE A 112 42.60 28.85 -43.48
C PHE A 112 44.11 28.95 -43.36
N ASP A 113 44.66 30.12 -43.69
CA ASP A 113 46.05 30.45 -43.38
C ASP A 113 46.25 30.64 -41.87
N THR A 114 47.50 30.82 -41.44
CA THR A 114 47.85 31.00 -40.02
C THR A 114 47.31 32.28 -39.39
N ARG A 115 46.80 33.21 -40.21
CA ARG A 115 46.14 34.48 -39.84
C ARG A 115 44.62 34.40 -39.89
N GLY A 116 44.06 33.27 -40.34
CA GLY A 116 42.60 33.05 -40.43
C GLY A 116 41.97 33.55 -41.72
N THR A 117 42.73 33.72 -42.79
CA THR A 117 42.17 34.01 -44.13
C THR A 117 41.84 32.70 -44.85
N THR A 118 40.64 32.54 -45.39
CA THR A 118 40.25 31.36 -46.18
C THR A 118 41.06 31.28 -47.46
N ILE A 119 41.91 30.25 -47.56
CA ILE A 119 42.73 30.01 -48.75
C ILE A 119 41.92 29.21 -49.78
N ALA A 120 41.23 28.17 -49.33
CA ALA A 120 40.46 27.27 -50.17
C ALA A 120 39.23 26.79 -49.39
N SER A 121 38.11 26.66 -50.09
CA SER A 121 36.88 26.11 -49.52
C SER A 121 36.10 25.38 -50.61
N THR A 122 35.34 24.36 -50.21
CA THR A 122 34.34 23.73 -51.09
C THR A 122 33.16 24.67 -51.38
N ASP A 123 32.98 25.72 -50.57
CA ASP A 123 32.13 26.87 -50.91
C ASP A 123 32.99 28.05 -51.39
N LYS A 124 32.88 28.35 -52.68
CA LYS A 124 33.67 29.40 -53.33
C LYS A 124 33.39 30.80 -52.77
N ASN A 125 32.22 31.03 -52.16
CA ASN A 125 31.85 32.33 -51.62
C ASN A 125 32.63 32.67 -50.34
N GLU A 126 33.27 31.68 -49.71
CA GLU A 126 34.03 31.87 -48.47
C GLU A 126 35.51 32.20 -48.69
N VAL A 127 36.02 31.99 -49.92
CA VAL A 127 37.43 32.19 -50.24
C VAL A 127 37.79 33.66 -50.08
N GLY A 128 38.85 33.93 -49.32
CA GLY A 128 39.29 35.29 -48.98
C GLY A 128 38.62 35.90 -47.74
N ASN A 129 37.60 35.26 -47.15
CA ASN A 129 37.03 35.71 -45.88
C ASN A 129 38.07 35.63 -44.77
N VAL A 130 38.03 36.58 -43.83
CA VAL A 130 38.93 36.63 -42.67
C VAL A 130 38.15 36.27 -41.42
N ILE A 131 38.55 35.19 -40.76
CA ILE A 131 37.94 34.63 -39.55
C ILE A 131 38.94 34.51 -38.38
N GLY A 132 40.09 35.19 -38.47
CA GLY A 132 41.19 35.08 -37.51
C GLY A 132 40.82 35.43 -36.06
N ASP A 133 39.78 36.23 -35.86
CA ASP A 133 39.32 36.67 -34.54
C ASP A 133 38.25 35.73 -33.92
N THR A 134 37.95 34.60 -34.57
CA THR A 134 36.92 33.67 -34.09
C THR A 134 37.48 32.62 -33.12
N ASP A 135 36.71 32.27 -32.10
CA ASP A 135 37.11 31.28 -31.09
C ASP A 135 37.39 29.89 -31.71
N TYR A 136 36.62 29.50 -32.72
CA TYR A 136 36.81 28.20 -33.38
C TYR A 136 38.09 28.15 -34.22
N PHE A 137 38.52 29.28 -34.80
CA PHE A 137 39.81 29.34 -35.49
C PHE A 137 40.97 29.21 -34.50
N ALA A 138 40.90 29.93 -33.37
CA ALA A 138 41.90 29.83 -32.31
C ALA A 138 42.02 28.39 -31.79
N LEU A 139 40.89 27.74 -31.50
CA LEU A 139 40.84 26.32 -31.10
C LEU A 139 41.47 25.40 -32.15
N GLY A 140 41.16 25.61 -33.42
CA GLY A 140 41.69 24.84 -34.54
C GLY A 140 43.19 25.00 -34.77
N LYS A 141 43.84 26.06 -34.27
CA LYS A 141 45.31 26.18 -34.29
C LYS A 141 45.99 25.29 -33.25
N GLU A 142 45.32 25.02 -32.14
CA GLU A 142 45.88 24.32 -31.00
C GLU A 142 45.67 22.81 -31.09
N SER A 143 44.48 22.37 -31.48
CA SER A 143 44.12 20.95 -31.45
C SER A 143 43.01 20.58 -32.42
N PHE A 144 42.86 19.28 -32.70
CA PHE A 144 41.67 18.75 -33.36
C PHE A 144 40.52 18.72 -32.35
N ALA A 145 39.46 19.47 -32.61
CA ALA A 145 38.34 19.58 -31.71
C ALA A 145 37.02 19.81 -32.46
N ILE A 146 35.93 19.34 -31.86
CA ILE A 146 34.60 19.78 -32.23
C ILE A 146 34.37 21.11 -31.52
N TYR A 147 34.10 22.17 -32.28
CA TYR A 147 33.78 23.46 -31.69
C TYR A 147 32.37 23.47 -31.10
N GLY A 148 31.41 22.84 -31.78
CA GLY A 148 30.04 22.72 -31.30
C GLY A 148 29.01 22.57 -32.42
N LEU A 149 27.75 22.51 -32.01
CA LEU A 149 26.61 22.51 -32.91
C LEU A 149 26.19 23.95 -33.22
N PHE A 150 25.81 24.22 -34.45
CA PHE A 150 25.28 25.51 -34.87
C PHE A 150 24.15 25.32 -35.89
N LYS A 151 23.38 26.38 -36.14
CA LYS A 151 22.36 26.39 -37.19
C LYS A 151 22.88 27.17 -38.38
N ASP A 152 22.79 26.58 -39.57
CA ASP A 152 23.09 27.26 -40.82
C ASP A 152 21.98 28.26 -41.23
N ASP A 153 22.14 28.90 -42.38
CA ASP A 153 21.17 29.87 -42.92
C ASP A 153 19.80 29.24 -43.23
N GLN A 154 19.74 27.92 -43.40
CA GLN A 154 18.52 27.14 -43.58
C GLN A 154 17.92 26.67 -42.25
N ASN A 155 18.51 27.07 -41.12
CA ASN A 155 18.14 26.69 -39.76
C ASN A 155 18.26 25.17 -39.51
N VAL A 156 19.13 24.49 -40.26
CA VAL A 156 19.48 23.09 -40.09
C VAL A 156 20.66 22.99 -39.13
N LEU A 157 20.60 22.03 -38.22
CA LEU A 157 21.65 21.81 -37.22
C LEU A 157 22.87 21.15 -37.88
N LYS A 158 24.03 21.77 -37.72
CA LYS A 158 25.32 21.33 -38.28
C LYS A 158 26.36 21.23 -37.17
N LEU A 159 27.40 20.45 -37.41
CA LEU A 159 28.53 20.28 -36.53
C LEU A 159 29.75 20.98 -37.12
N ARG A 160 30.40 21.85 -36.34
CA ARG A 160 31.69 22.46 -36.74
C ARG A 160 32.84 21.74 -36.06
N ILE A 161 33.78 21.27 -36.88
CA ILE A 161 35.00 20.58 -36.43
C ILE A 161 36.18 21.36 -36.99
N VAL A 162 37.21 21.55 -36.16
CA VAL A 162 38.41 22.31 -36.52
C VAL A 162 39.66 21.51 -36.15
N GLY A 163 40.76 21.77 -36.84
CA GLY A 163 42.04 21.21 -36.45
C GLY A 163 43.24 21.72 -37.24
N PRO A 164 44.45 21.60 -36.69
CA PRO A 164 45.63 22.18 -37.30
C PRO A 164 46.15 21.30 -38.44
N ILE A 165 46.60 21.95 -39.50
CA ILE A 165 47.39 21.31 -40.55
C ILE A 165 48.86 21.54 -40.20
N VAL A 166 49.56 20.48 -39.83
CA VAL A 166 50.97 20.53 -39.43
C VAL A 166 51.85 19.97 -40.53
N ALA A 167 52.87 20.74 -40.92
CA ALA A 167 53.86 20.35 -41.91
C ALA A 167 55.24 20.87 -41.48
N GLY A 168 56.29 20.03 -41.60
CA GLY A 168 57.62 20.36 -41.08
C GLY A 168 57.72 20.55 -39.55
N GLY A 169 56.68 20.17 -38.79
CA GLY A 169 56.61 20.41 -37.34
C GLY A 169 55.94 21.74 -36.95
N GLU A 170 55.57 22.56 -37.94
CA GLU A 170 54.91 23.86 -37.75
C GLU A 170 53.45 23.81 -38.21
N VAL A 171 52.60 24.62 -37.61
CA VAL A 171 51.21 24.78 -38.05
C VAL A 171 51.20 25.67 -39.30
N VAL A 172 50.89 25.08 -40.45
CA VAL A 172 50.87 25.75 -41.77
C VAL A 172 49.47 26.23 -42.18
N GLY A 173 48.44 25.84 -41.43
CA GLY A 173 47.07 26.33 -41.59
C GLY A 173 46.09 25.61 -40.66
N VAL A 174 44.81 25.95 -40.78
CA VAL A 174 43.73 25.36 -40.00
C VAL A 174 42.69 24.77 -40.96
N LEU A 175 42.31 23.52 -40.72
CA LEU A 175 41.23 22.83 -41.41
C LEU A 175 39.93 23.04 -40.63
N GLU A 176 38.87 23.45 -41.31
CA GLU A 176 37.50 23.38 -40.80
C GLU A 176 36.69 22.42 -41.65
N VAL A 177 35.88 21.62 -40.97
CA VAL A 177 34.87 20.75 -41.54
C VAL A 177 33.53 21.13 -40.93
N VAL A 178 32.56 21.44 -41.78
CA VAL A 178 31.14 21.46 -41.41
C VAL A 178 30.53 20.14 -41.84
N ALA A 179 30.02 19.41 -40.86
CA ALA A 179 29.42 18.10 -41.03
C ALA A 179 27.93 18.11 -40.67
N ASP A 180 27.20 17.13 -41.20
CA ASP A 180 25.85 16.81 -40.78
C ASP A 180 25.85 16.39 -39.29
N SER A 181 24.86 16.87 -38.54
CA SER A 181 24.71 16.55 -37.12
C SER A 181 23.78 15.36 -36.85
N GLY A 182 23.26 14.72 -37.90
CA GLY A 182 22.24 13.68 -37.84
C GLY A 182 22.62 12.48 -36.97
N ALA A 183 23.90 12.09 -36.93
CA ALA A 183 24.34 11.01 -36.04
C ALA A 183 24.18 11.36 -34.55
N ILE A 184 24.46 12.61 -34.16
CA ILE A 184 24.29 13.10 -32.78
C ILE A 184 22.80 13.28 -32.47
N VAL A 185 22.03 13.82 -33.41
CA VAL A 185 20.56 13.98 -33.25
C VAL A 185 19.88 12.63 -33.13
N ALA A 186 20.25 11.64 -33.94
CA ALA A 186 19.68 10.29 -33.90
C ALA A 186 19.90 9.60 -32.55
N ILE A 187 21.05 9.82 -31.89
CA ILE A 187 21.28 9.33 -30.53
C ILE A 187 20.26 9.92 -29.55
N THR A 188 19.92 11.20 -29.69
CA THR A 188 18.95 11.87 -28.81
C THR A 188 17.50 11.55 -29.10
N GLU A 189 17.20 11.09 -30.32
CA GLU A 189 15.86 10.67 -30.74
C GLU A 189 15.65 9.15 -30.57
N ASP A 190 16.68 8.39 -30.18
CA ASP A 190 16.58 6.97 -29.84
C ASP A 190 15.98 6.78 -28.43
N TYR A 191 14.64 6.68 -28.38
CA TYR A 191 13.90 6.44 -27.15
C TYR A 191 13.83 4.95 -26.75
N THR A 192 14.61 4.08 -27.41
CA THR A 192 14.59 2.65 -27.11
C THR A 192 15.01 2.40 -25.66
N GLY A 193 14.19 1.66 -24.93
CA GLY A 193 14.47 1.37 -23.52
C GLY A 193 14.21 2.54 -22.56
N LEU A 194 13.55 3.62 -22.99
CA LEU A 194 13.19 4.77 -22.12
C LEU A 194 11.68 4.86 -21.79
N GLY A 195 10.90 3.86 -22.17
CA GLY A 195 9.46 3.84 -21.92
C GLY A 195 8.69 4.85 -22.77
N ASN A 196 7.49 5.21 -22.33
CA ASN A 196 6.58 6.06 -23.10
C ASN A 196 6.95 7.53 -23.01
N THR A 197 7.61 7.93 -21.93
CA THR A 197 7.89 9.34 -21.64
C THR A 197 9.36 9.69 -21.57
N GLY A 198 10.24 8.69 -21.49
CA GLY A 198 11.65 8.94 -21.27
C GLY A 198 12.36 9.59 -22.44
N GLU A 199 13.42 10.30 -22.14
CA GLU A 199 14.06 11.24 -23.05
C GLU A 199 15.54 11.32 -22.71
N PHE A 200 16.38 11.28 -23.75
CA PHE A 200 17.79 11.59 -23.70
C PHE A 200 17.98 12.98 -24.32
N LEU A 201 18.68 13.87 -23.63
CA LEU A 201 18.91 15.22 -24.12
C LEU A 201 20.34 15.69 -23.83
N LEU A 202 20.82 16.58 -24.69
CA LEU A 202 22.13 17.20 -24.59
C LEU A 202 21.98 18.69 -24.30
N VAL A 203 22.84 19.17 -23.40
CA VAL A 203 22.88 20.56 -22.98
C VAL A 203 24.31 21.07 -22.94
N GLU A 204 24.48 22.34 -23.26
CA GLU A 204 25.76 23.04 -23.17
C GLU A 204 25.61 24.27 -22.26
N LYS A 205 26.69 24.61 -21.56
CA LYS A 205 26.73 25.82 -20.73
C LYS A 205 27.02 27.05 -21.59
N ASN A 206 26.13 28.03 -21.60
CA ASN A 206 26.41 29.32 -22.23
C ASN A 206 27.31 30.22 -21.35
N GLN A 207 27.67 31.40 -21.85
CA GLN A 207 28.49 32.39 -21.14
C GLN A 207 27.86 32.93 -19.83
N TYR A 208 26.54 32.85 -19.68
CA TYR A 208 25.82 33.26 -18.47
C TYR A 208 25.69 32.11 -17.44
N GLY A 209 26.09 30.90 -17.83
CA GLY A 209 25.98 29.69 -17.03
C GLY A 209 24.67 28.93 -17.19
N ASP A 210 23.80 29.36 -18.10
CA ASP A 210 22.53 28.68 -18.39
C ASP A 210 22.78 27.39 -19.16
N ALA A 211 21.91 26.39 -18.97
CA ALA A 211 21.91 25.19 -19.80
C ALA A 211 21.10 25.45 -21.08
N VAL A 212 21.78 25.45 -22.22
CA VAL A 212 21.17 25.55 -23.55
C VAL A 212 21.01 24.16 -24.13
N PHE A 213 19.82 23.81 -24.60
CA PHE A 213 19.61 22.52 -25.27
C PHE A 213 20.23 22.56 -26.66
N ILE A 214 21.07 21.59 -27.00
CA ILE A 214 21.82 21.59 -28.26
C ILE A 214 21.23 20.68 -29.33
N THR A 215 20.29 19.81 -28.97
CA THR A 215 19.54 18.94 -29.90
C THR A 215 18.03 19.16 -29.76
N PRO A 216 17.21 18.70 -30.73
CA PRO A 216 15.76 18.66 -30.61
C PRO A 216 15.32 17.87 -29.37
N LEU A 217 14.22 18.28 -28.76
CA LEU A 217 13.64 17.60 -27.60
C LEU A 217 12.40 16.80 -28.03
N ARG A 218 12.12 15.72 -27.29
CA ARG A 218 10.98 14.81 -27.56
C ARG A 218 9.64 15.54 -27.62
N TYR A 219 9.49 16.59 -26.82
CA TYR A 219 8.27 17.39 -26.71
C TYR A 219 8.42 18.83 -27.22
N ASP A 220 9.59 19.18 -27.75
CA ASP A 220 9.89 20.52 -28.31
C ASP A 220 10.97 20.36 -29.40
N THR A 221 10.56 19.98 -30.61
CA THR A 221 11.47 19.74 -31.73
C THR A 221 12.21 21.00 -32.20
N GLY A 222 11.70 22.19 -31.84
CA GLY A 222 12.33 23.48 -32.13
C GLY A 222 13.36 23.93 -31.10
N ALA A 223 13.57 23.18 -30.00
CA ALA A 223 14.36 23.61 -28.85
C ALA A 223 15.86 23.79 -29.12
N ALA A 224 16.42 23.05 -30.08
CA ALA A 224 17.86 23.03 -30.36
C ALA A 224 18.41 24.45 -30.57
N LEU A 225 19.38 24.84 -29.74
CA LEU A 225 20.06 26.13 -29.69
C LEU A 225 19.14 27.35 -29.49
N ARG A 226 17.89 27.13 -29.03
CA ARG A 226 16.90 28.19 -28.81
C ARG A 226 16.37 28.20 -27.38
N ARG A 227 16.20 27.02 -26.79
CA ARG A 227 15.72 26.85 -25.43
C ARG A 227 16.89 26.88 -24.45
N ALA A 228 16.76 27.65 -23.39
CA ALA A 228 17.73 27.72 -22.30
C ALA A 228 17.04 27.64 -20.94
N ILE A 229 17.72 27.06 -19.96
CA ILE A 229 17.31 27.03 -18.56
C ILE A 229 18.25 27.93 -17.77
N PRO A 230 17.73 28.93 -17.04
CA PRO A 230 18.57 29.82 -16.23
C PRO A 230 19.40 29.07 -15.19
N ALA A 231 20.65 29.47 -15.01
CA ALA A 231 21.60 28.86 -14.06
C ALA A 231 21.08 28.73 -12.61
N GLU A 232 20.18 29.63 -12.21
CA GLU A 232 19.57 29.68 -10.88
C GLU A 232 18.63 28.50 -10.59
N LYS A 233 18.14 27.81 -11.62
CA LYS A 233 17.21 26.67 -11.50
C LYS A 233 17.94 25.35 -11.22
N THR A 234 18.69 25.30 -10.13
CA THR A 234 19.59 24.19 -9.77
C THR A 234 18.91 22.84 -9.57
N HIS A 235 17.60 22.82 -9.32
CA HIS A 235 16.78 21.59 -9.19
C HIS A 235 16.43 20.95 -10.56
N ILE A 236 16.71 21.62 -11.67
CA ILE A 236 16.48 21.08 -13.02
C ILE A 236 17.71 20.25 -13.44
N PRO A 237 17.54 18.99 -13.87
CA PRO A 237 18.66 18.11 -14.24
C PRO A 237 19.63 18.70 -15.26
N ALA A 238 19.12 19.48 -16.23
CA ALA A 238 19.93 20.17 -17.23
C ALA A 238 21.03 21.07 -16.62
N ILE A 239 20.73 21.79 -15.54
CA ILE A 239 21.70 22.65 -14.85
C ILE A 239 22.76 21.81 -14.14
N SER A 240 22.36 20.70 -13.51
CA SER A 240 23.31 19.77 -12.87
C SER A 240 24.27 19.16 -13.89
N ALA A 241 23.75 18.74 -15.05
CA ALA A 241 24.55 18.15 -16.13
C ALA A 241 25.60 19.14 -16.68
N VAL A 242 25.21 20.36 -17.07
CA VAL A 242 26.17 21.36 -17.60
C VAL A 242 27.18 21.88 -16.56
N SER A 243 26.93 21.61 -15.28
CA SER A 243 27.87 21.93 -14.20
C SER A 243 28.90 20.82 -13.96
N GLY A 244 28.91 19.76 -14.78
CA GLY A 244 29.79 18.60 -14.60
C GLY A 244 29.42 17.73 -13.41
N GLN A 245 28.19 17.85 -12.89
CA GLN A 245 27.73 17.05 -11.76
C GLN A 245 26.95 15.83 -12.25
N GLU A 246 27.58 14.66 -12.17
CA GLU A 246 26.92 13.39 -12.40
C GLU A 246 26.08 13.02 -11.18
N LYS A 247 24.78 12.87 -11.39
CA LYS A 247 23.80 12.73 -10.32
C LYS A 247 22.66 11.82 -10.74
N VAL A 248 22.11 11.14 -9.75
CA VAL A 248 20.79 10.52 -9.81
C VAL A 248 19.81 11.44 -9.07
N LEU A 249 18.83 11.99 -9.79
CA LEU A 249 17.83 12.91 -9.27
C LEU A 249 16.48 12.18 -9.16
N ILE A 250 16.09 11.88 -7.92
CA ILE A 250 14.88 11.11 -7.59
C ILE A 250 13.91 11.87 -6.68
N SER A 251 14.27 13.08 -6.27
CA SER A 251 13.48 13.90 -5.35
C SER A 251 12.16 14.34 -5.97
N ASP A 252 11.11 14.47 -5.15
CA ASP A 252 9.75 14.80 -5.58
C ASP A 252 9.61 16.21 -6.20
N ASP A 253 10.58 17.09 -5.97
CA ASP A 253 10.71 18.44 -6.54
C ASP A 253 11.54 18.49 -7.84
N THR A 254 12.12 17.36 -8.27
CA THR A 254 12.86 17.28 -9.53
C THR A 254 11.90 17.43 -10.69
N VAL A 255 12.03 18.54 -11.42
CA VAL A 255 11.23 18.82 -12.62
C VAL A 255 12.11 19.03 -13.84
N ASP A 256 11.57 18.67 -15.00
CA ASP A 256 12.23 18.91 -16.27
C ASP A 256 11.93 20.31 -16.84
N TYR A 257 12.38 20.54 -18.07
CA TYR A 257 12.16 21.80 -18.79
C TYR A 257 10.69 22.13 -19.07
N ARG A 258 9.76 21.16 -18.93
CA ARG A 258 8.32 21.32 -19.07
C ARG A 258 7.64 21.60 -17.73
N GLY A 259 8.37 21.49 -16.61
CA GLY A 259 7.81 21.55 -15.26
C GLY A 259 7.13 20.26 -14.82
N VAL A 260 7.38 19.14 -15.51
CA VAL A 260 6.85 17.81 -15.15
C VAL A 260 7.81 17.13 -14.18
N GLN A 261 7.27 16.42 -13.18
CA GLN A 261 8.09 15.64 -12.24
C GLN A 261 8.75 14.45 -12.94
N VAL A 262 10.06 14.33 -12.78
CA VAL A 262 10.87 13.31 -13.46
C VAL A 262 11.82 12.60 -12.51
N LEU A 263 12.19 11.38 -12.88
CA LEU A 263 13.43 10.74 -12.41
C LEU A 263 14.49 10.98 -13.49
N ALA A 264 15.69 11.38 -13.11
CA ALA A 264 16.73 11.72 -14.07
C ALA A 264 18.12 11.28 -13.61
N VAL A 265 18.96 10.97 -14.60
CA VAL A 265 20.38 10.69 -14.44
C VAL A 265 21.16 11.67 -15.30
N THR A 266 22.24 12.24 -14.77
CA THR A 266 23.13 13.13 -15.48
C THR A 266 24.51 12.53 -15.68
N ARG A 267 25.11 12.79 -16.84
CA ARG A 267 26.51 12.52 -17.19
C ARG A 267 27.14 13.76 -17.81
N PHE A 268 28.46 13.79 -17.93
CA PHE A 268 29.16 14.93 -18.52
C PHE A 268 30.29 14.49 -19.45
N VAL A 269 30.26 15.00 -20.69
CA VAL A 269 31.30 14.75 -21.69
C VAL A 269 32.33 15.88 -21.62
N ASP A 270 33.43 15.63 -20.91
CA ASP A 270 34.49 16.62 -20.65
C ASP A 270 35.06 17.25 -21.92
N SER A 271 35.26 16.45 -22.98
CA SER A 271 35.90 16.89 -24.23
C SER A 271 35.13 18.02 -24.93
N LEU A 272 33.80 18.04 -24.80
CA LEU A 272 32.91 19.04 -25.40
C LEU A 272 32.25 19.97 -24.38
N ARG A 273 32.42 19.67 -23.09
CA ARG A 273 31.67 20.29 -21.99
C ARG A 273 30.16 20.17 -22.15
N TRP A 274 29.71 19.04 -22.69
CA TRP A 274 28.29 18.74 -22.87
C TRP A 274 27.75 17.99 -21.66
N GLY A 275 26.65 18.48 -21.10
CA GLY A 275 25.85 17.75 -20.14
C GLY A 275 24.88 16.80 -20.84
N ILE A 276 24.82 15.58 -20.35
CA ILE A 276 23.84 14.58 -20.75
C ILE A 276 22.78 14.50 -19.66
N VAL A 277 21.51 14.42 -20.05
CA VAL A 277 20.41 14.08 -19.15
C VAL A 277 19.59 12.97 -19.76
N VAL A 278 19.41 11.90 -18.99
CA VAL A 278 18.45 10.83 -19.29
C VAL A 278 17.37 10.88 -18.25
N LYS A 279 16.11 11.01 -18.67
CA LYS A 279 14.99 11.16 -17.74
C LYS A 279 13.78 10.36 -18.16
N VAL A 280 12.87 10.15 -17.21
CA VAL A 280 11.54 9.59 -17.44
C VAL A 280 10.52 10.31 -16.57
N ASP A 281 9.29 10.46 -17.05
CA ASP A 281 8.24 11.08 -16.24
C ASP A 281 7.88 10.16 -15.09
N ARG A 282 7.76 10.75 -13.90
CA ARG A 282 7.49 9.99 -12.67
C ARG A 282 6.18 9.18 -12.77
N SER A 283 5.18 9.71 -13.46
CA SER A 283 3.90 9.01 -13.69
C SER A 283 4.05 7.77 -14.57
N ASP A 284 4.97 7.76 -15.52
CA ASP A 284 5.24 6.62 -16.41
C ASP A 284 6.09 5.58 -15.66
N ALA A 285 7.15 6.04 -14.97
CA ALA A 285 8.01 5.19 -14.14
C ALA A 285 7.23 4.41 -13.07
N PHE A 286 6.27 5.06 -12.40
CA PHE A 286 5.44 4.43 -11.36
C PHE A 286 4.09 3.92 -11.87
N SER A 287 3.82 3.96 -13.19
CA SER A 287 2.59 3.41 -13.75
C SER A 287 2.35 1.94 -13.35
N PRO A 288 3.38 1.04 -13.29
CA PRO A 288 3.14 -0.34 -12.86
C PRO A 288 2.73 -0.46 -11.39
N VAL A 289 3.23 0.43 -10.52
CA VAL A 289 2.84 0.48 -9.10
C VAL A 289 1.39 0.91 -8.95
N ILE A 290 0.96 1.90 -9.75
CA ILE A 290 -0.42 2.41 -9.73
C ILE A 290 -1.39 1.32 -10.18
N ASP A 291 -1.04 0.56 -11.23
CA ASP A 291 -1.86 -0.55 -11.70
C ASP A 291 -1.94 -1.68 -10.68
N LEU A 292 -0.82 -2.03 -10.03
CA LEU A 292 -0.80 -3.00 -8.94
C LEU A 292 -1.69 -2.55 -7.77
N ALA A 293 -1.61 -1.28 -7.38
CA ALA A 293 -2.44 -0.72 -6.32
C ALA A 293 -3.93 -0.77 -6.67
N ARG A 294 -4.30 -0.49 -7.93
CA ARG A 294 -5.69 -0.59 -8.41
C ARG A 294 -6.20 -2.03 -8.33
N GLN A 295 -5.41 -2.99 -8.82
CA GLN A 295 -5.77 -4.43 -8.75
C GLN A 295 -5.90 -4.90 -7.30
N TYR A 296 -4.98 -4.46 -6.43
CA TYR A 296 -5.03 -4.77 -5.02
C TYR A 296 -6.26 -4.17 -4.33
N ALA A 297 -6.60 -2.91 -4.63
CA ALA A 297 -7.78 -2.25 -4.08
C ALA A 297 -9.09 -2.96 -4.48
N VAL A 298 -9.21 -3.39 -5.74
CA VAL A 298 -10.36 -4.19 -6.20
C VAL A 298 -10.43 -5.52 -5.47
N THR A 299 -9.29 -6.21 -5.33
CA THR A 299 -9.22 -7.48 -4.60
C THR A 299 -9.59 -7.31 -3.13
N LEU A 300 -9.05 -6.29 -2.48
CA LEU A 300 -9.36 -5.95 -1.09
C LEU A 300 -10.84 -5.64 -0.91
N LEU A 301 -11.45 -4.89 -1.83
CA LEU A 301 -12.88 -4.60 -1.80
C LEU A 301 -13.72 -5.90 -1.87
N VAL A 302 -13.41 -6.78 -2.83
CA VAL A 302 -14.12 -8.07 -2.99
C VAL A 302 -13.97 -8.93 -1.73
N VAL A 303 -12.76 -9.08 -1.21
CA VAL A 303 -12.49 -9.86 0.01
C VAL A 303 -13.20 -9.24 1.22
N THR A 304 -13.21 -7.91 1.34
CA THR A 304 -13.89 -7.21 2.44
C THR A 304 -15.40 -7.47 2.41
N VAL A 305 -16.03 -7.40 1.24
CA VAL A 305 -17.46 -7.73 1.08
C VAL A 305 -17.74 -9.18 1.48
N LEU A 306 -16.89 -10.13 1.07
CA LEU A 306 -17.02 -11.53 1.44
C LEU A 306 -16.85 -11.74 2.96
N VAL A 307 -15.86 -11.09 3.58
CA VAL A 307 -15.62 -11.17 5.03
C VAL A 307 -16.79 -10.57 5.80
N LEU A 308 -17.38 -9.46 5.34
CA LEU A 308 -18.58 -8.87 5.94
C LEU A 308 -19.75 -9.84 5.89
N LEU A 309 -19.96 -10.49 4.74
CA LEU A 309 -21.03 -11.48 4.55
C LEU A 309 -20.82 -12.69 5.46
N VAL A 310 -19.61 -13.27 5.49
CA VAL A 310 -19.28 -14.41 6.36
C VAL A 310 -19.36 -14.05 7.83
N SER A 311 -18.84 -12.88 8.23
CA SER A 311 -18.91 -12.39 9.61
C SER A 311 -20.35 -12.17 10.05
N PHE A 312 -21.20 -11.65 9.16
CA PHE A 312 -22.64 -11.49 9.40
C PHE A 312 -23.31 -12.85 9.60
N LEU A 313 -23.09 -13.80 8.68
CA LEU A 313 -23.65 -15.15 8.77
C LEU A 313 -23.22 -15.86 10.05
N LEU A 314 -21.93 -15.89 10.37
CA LEU A 314 -21.40 -16.52 11.59
C LEU A 314 -21.94 -15.84 12.85
N SER A 315 -22.04 -14.51 12.84
CA SER A 315 -22.58 -13.76 13.98
C SER A 315 -24.04 -14.14 14.26
N TYR A 316 -24.86 -14.38 13.23
CA TYR A 316 -26.23 -14.88 13.41
C TYR A 316 -26.27 -16.36 13.84
N THR A 317 -25.57 -17.24 13.12
CA THR A 317 -25.61 -18.69 13.33
C THR A 317 -25.08 -19.09 14.70
N ILE A 318 -24.14 -18.34 15.28
CA ILE A 318 -23.57 -18.63 16.61
C ILE A 318 -24.35 -17.88 17.71
N THR A 319 -24.62 -16.59 17.53
CA THR A 319 -25.16 -15.76 18.63
C THR A 319 -26.62 -16.08 18.95
N ASP A 320 -27.44 -16.43 17.96
CA ASP A 320 -28.88 -16.60 18.16
C ASP A 320 -29.22 -17.88 18.96
N PRO A 321 -28.58 -19.04 18.70
CA PRO A 321 -28.69 -20.20 19.58
C PRO A 321 -28.21 -19.91 21.00
N ILE A 322 -27.08 -19.22 21.16
CA ILE A 322 -26.54 -18.87 22.49
C ILE A 322 -27.52 -17.98 23.27
N LYS A 323 -28.05 -16.92 22.65
CA LYS A 323 -29.07 -16.06 23.28
C LYS A 323 -30.33 -16.83 23.65
N SER A 324 -30.71 -17.83 22.84
CA SER A 324 -31.87 -18.67 23.12
C SER A 324 -31.61 -19.62 24.30
N LEU A 325 -30.39 -20.14 24.43
CA LEU A 325 -29.96 -20.90 25.63
C LEU A 325 -29.93 -20.03 26.88
N VAL A 326 -29.42 -18.80 26.78
CA VAL A 326 -29.40 -17.85 27.90
C VAL A 326 -30.84 -17.56 28.37
N ARG A 327 -31.75 -17.23 27.45
CA ARG A 327 -33.18 -17.03 27.77
C ARG A 327 -33.82 -18.28 28.36
N PHE A 328 -33.49 -19.46 27.83
CA PHE A 328 -34.00 -20.72 28.38
C PHE A 328 -33.56 -20.90 29.84
N ALA A 329 -32.28 -20.65 30.14
CA ALA A 329 -31.76 -20.74 31.51
C ALA A 329 -32.41 -19.70 32.45
N GLU A 330 -32.65 -18.48 31.98
CA GLU A 330 -33.36 -17.43 32.74
C GLU A 330 -34.81 -17.85 33.07
N VAL A 331 -35.56 -18.33 32.08
CA VAL A 331 -36.96 -18.81 32.28
C VAL A 331 -37.00 -20.05 33.17
N LEU A 332 -36.04 -20.95 33.04
CA LEU A 332 -35.95 -22.15 33.88
C LEU A 332 -35.80 -21.80 35.38
N GLN A 333 -35.18 -20.65 35.70
CA GLN A 333 -35.06 -20.16 37.08
C GLN A 333 -36.36 -19.52 37.60
N SER A 334 -37.12 -18.82 36.75
CA SER A 334 -38.27 -18.01 37.20
C SER A 334 -39.63 -18.68 37.06
N GLU A 335 -39.85 -19.50 36.02
CA GLU A 335 -41.18 -20.02 35.64
C GLU A 335 -41.31 -21.54 35.77
N GLY A 336 -40.24 -22.22 36.22
CA GLY A 336 -40.24 -23.65 36.56
C GLY A 336 -39.71 -24.60 35.49
N PHE A 337 -39.59 -25.88 35.85
CA PHE A 337 -38.81 -26.89 35.10
C PHE A 337 -39.56 -27.58 33.94
N THR A 338 -40.70 -27.05 33.51
CA THR A 338 -41.53 -27.66 32.44
C THR A 338 -41.08 -27.23 31.04
N THR A 339 -40.46 -26.06 30.92
CA THR A 339 -39.95 -25.53 29.65
C THR A 339 -38.77 -26.34 29.13
N ARG A 340 -38.58 -26.38 27.81
CA ARG A 340 -37.43 -27.02 27.14
C ARG A 340 -36.82 -26.09 26.09
N ALA A 341 -35.50 -26.16 25.92
CA ALA A 341 -34.79 -25.49 24.83
C ALA A 341 -35.02 -26.25 23.52
N THR A 342 -35.67 -25.61 22.54
CA THR A 342 -35.97 -26.19 21.21
C THR A 342 -34.97 -25.72 20.15
N ILE A 343 -33.67 -25.84 20.45
CA ILE A 343 -32.61 -25.33 19.58
C ILE A 343 -32.12 -26.44 18.64
N LYS A 344 -32.33 -26.25 17.33
CA LYS A 344 -31.88 -27.18 16.27
C LYS A 344 -30.55 -26.72 15.68
N THR A 345 -29.49 -26.76 16.47
CA THR A 345 -28.11 -26.46 16.02
C THR A 345 -27.25 -27.70 16.20
N SER A 346 -26.44 -28.05 15.20
CA SER A 346 -25.44 -29.10 15.30
C SER A 346 -24.15 -28.58 15.97
N GLY A 347 -23.32 -29.50 16.49
CA GLY A 347 -22.05 -29.15 17.15
C GLY A 347 -22.18 -28.84 18.64
N GLU A 348 -21.22 -28.08 19.17
CA GLU A 348 -21.05 -27.79 20.60
C GLU A 348 -22.28 -27.13 21.22
N VAL A 349 -22.91 -26.20 20.50
CA VAL A 349 -24.08 -25.46 21.00
C VAL A 349 -25.31 -26.37 21.11
N GLY A 350 -25.46 -27.33 20.18
CA GLY A 350 -26.49 -28.36 20.26
C GLY A 350 -26.31 -29.27 21.48
N ARG A 351 -25.07 -29.78 21.68
CA ARG A 351 -24.76 -30.61 22.86
C ARG A 351 -25.05 -29.88 24.18
N LEU A 352 -24.81 -28.57 24.24
CA LEU A 352 -25.13 -27.75 25.41
C LEU A 352 -26.64 -27.63 25.63
N ALA A 353 -27.43 -27.49 24.56
CA ALA A 353 -28.89 -27.48 24.63
C ALA A 353 -29.44 -28.79 25.19
N ASP A 354 -28.91 -29.92 24.73
CA ASP A 354 -29.30 -31.26 25.19
C ASP A 354 -28.98 -31.45 26.68
N ALA A 355 -27.77 -31.07 27.11
CA ALA A 355 -27.37 -31.14 28.51
C ALA A 355 -28.26 -30.27 29.43
N LEU A 356 -28.62 -29.06 28.97
CA LEU A 356 -29.53 -28.16 29.70
C LEU A 356 -30.95 -28.74 29.80
N ASN A 357 -31.45 -29.38 28.75
CA ASN A 357 -32.74 -30.06 28.75
C ASN A 357 -32.76 -31.27 29.71
N GLU A 358 -31.66 -32.04 29.75
CA GLU A 358 -31.53 -33.15 30.69
C GLU A 358 -31.55 -32.66 32.14
N MET A 359 -30.82 -31.59 32.45
CA MET A 359 -30.83 -30.95 33.77
C MET A 359 -32.24 -30.47 34.15
N ALA A 360 -32.96 -29.80 33.25
CA ALA A 360 -34.34 -29.37 33.46
C ALA A 360 -35.26 -30.56 33.76
N GLY A 361 -35.09 -31.68 33.04
CA GLY A 361 -35.82 -32.92 33.29
C GLY A 361 -35.56 -33.50 34.69
N ARG A 362 -34.30 -33.55 35.12
CA ARG A 362 -33.92 -34.02 36.47
C ARG A 362 -34.52 -33.14 37.56
N LEU A 363 -34.46 -31.81 37.41
CA LEU A 363 -35.04 -30.87 38.37
C LEU A 363 -36.57 -30.97 38.45
N GLN A 364 -37.24 -31.14 37.30
CA GLN A 364 -38.69 -31.36 37.26
C GLN A 364 -39.08 -32.65 38.00
N GLY A 365 -38.31 -33.73 37.82
CA GLY A 365 -38.53 -34.99 38.53
C GLY A 365 -38.36 -34.85 40.04
N LEU A 366 -37.30 -34.15 40.49
CA LEU A 366 -37.08 -33.85 41.90
C LEU A 366 -38.23 -33.02 42.50
N TYR A 367 -38.71 -32.01 41.80
CA TYR A 367 -39.81 -31.16 42.26
C TYR A 367 -41.14 -31.94 42.36
N LYS A 368 -41.47 -32.76 41.37
CA LYS A 368 -42.67 -33.63 41.41
C LYS A 368 -42.62 -34.65 42.54
N ASN A 369 -41.46 -35.28 42.76
CA ASN A 369 -41.28 -36.19 43.89
C ASN A 369 -41.42 -35.45 45.22
N LEU A 370 -40.87 -34.25 45.34
CA LEU A 370 -41.03 -33.42 46.54
C LEU A 370 -42.50 -33.05 46.76
N GLU A 371 -43.22 -32.62 45.73
CA GLU A 371 -44.64 -32.28 45.80
C GLU A 371 -45.49 -33.50 46.19
N SER A 372 -45.22 -34.67 45.60
CA SER A 372 -45.86 -35.93 45.97
C SER A 372 -45.60 -36.28 47.44
N ASN A 373 -44.35 -36.17 47.90
CA ASN A 373 -43.98 -36.42 49.29
C ASN A 373 -44.64 -35.43 50.25
N VAL A 374 -44.73 -34.15 49.88
CA VAL A 374 -45.45 -33.12 50.66
C VAL A 374 -46.92 -33.48 50.72
N ARG A 375 -47.56 -33.80 49.60
CA ARG A 375 -48.98 -34.15 49.55
C ARG A 375 -49.29 -35.40 50.38
N GLU A 376 -48.44 -36.42 50.30
CA GLU A 376 -48.55 -37.62 51.13
C GLU A 376 -48.41 -37.28 52.63
N ARG A 377 -47.44 -36.43 52.99
CA ARG A 377 -47.28 -35.98 54.39
C ARG A 377 -48.45 -35.14 54.87
N THR A 378 -48.98 -34.23 54.04
CA THR A 378 -50.14 -33.40 54.38
C THR A 378 -51.38 -34.26 54.57
N GLN A 379 -51.61 -35.25 53.71
CA GLN A 379 -52.72 -36.19 53.86
C GLN A 379 -52.58 -37.04 55.13
N LYS A 380 -51.36 -37.53 55.44
CA LYS A 380 -51.08 -38.23 56.70
C LYS A 380 -51.32 -37.31 57.90
N LEU A 381 -50.95 -36.04 57.81
CA LEU A 381 -51.21 -35.02 58.84
C LEU A 381 -52.71 -34.77 59.03
N GLU A 382 -53.49 -34.62 57.96
CA GLU A 382 -54.94 -34.45 58.03
C GLU A 382 -55.63 -35.67 58.66
N VAL A 383 -55.23 -36.88 58.26
CA VAL A 383 -55.74 -38.12 58.86
C VAL A 383 -55.38 -38.17 60.34
N ALA A 384 -54.13 -37.88 60.69
CA ALA A 384 -53.69 -37.84 62.09
C ALA A 384 -54.45 -36.78 62.89
N GLN A 385 -54.70 -35.60 62.32
CA GLN A 385 -55.46 -34.53 62.97
C GLN A 385 -56.92 -34.93 63.18
N LYS A 386 -57.55 -35.58 62.18
CA LYS A 386 -58.91 -36.12 62.29
C LYS A 386 -58.99 -37.20 63.36
N THR A 387 -58.08 -38.17 63.37
CA THR A 387 -58.01 -39.20 64.42
C THR A 387 -57.76 -38.61 65.79
N LEU A 388 -56.92 -37.57 65.90
CA LEU A 388 -56.69 -36.87 67.17
C LEU A 388 -57.95 -36.14 67.64
N SER A 389 -58.67 -35.48 66.74
CA SER A 389 -59.97 -34.85 67.04
C SER A 389 -61.01 -35.87 67.47
N GLU A 390 -61.10 -37.01 66.78
CA GLU A 390 -62.01 -38.12 67.16
C GLU A 390 -61.67 -38.67 68.55
N LYS A 391 -60.37 -38.83 68.87
CA LYS A 391 -59.93 -39.21 70.23
C LYS A 391 -60.22 -38.14 71.27
N LEU A 392 -60.11 -36.85 70.93
CA LEU A 392 -60.48 -35.73 71.80
C LEU A 392 -61.99 -35.74 72.10
N ASP A 393 -62.83 -35.93 71.08
CA ASP A 393 -64.29 -36.06 71.24
C ASP A 393 -64.66 -37.31 72.06
N GLU A 394 -63.98 -38.43 71.82
CA GLU A 394 -64.17 -39.66 72.59
C GLU A 394 -63.77 -39.46 74.06
N THR A 395 -62.64 -38.83 74.34
CA THR A 395 -62.21 -38.52 75.70
C THR A 395 -63.14 -37.50 76.37
N GLU A 396 -63.65 -36.50 75.66
CA GLU A 396 -64.64 -35.56 76.21
C GLU A 396 -65.97 -36.26 76.54
N ARG A 397 -66.44 -37.16 75.66
CA ARG A 397 -67.63 -37.99 75.91
C ARG A 397 -67.42 -38.93 77.09
N LEU A 398 -66.29 -39.62 77.16
CA LEU A 398 -65.93 -40.48 78.29
C LEU A 398 -65.88 -39.67 79.59
N ASN A 399 -65.32 -38.45 79.55
CA ASN A 399 -65.27 -37.56 80.71
C ASN A 399 -66.68 -37.13 81.13
N LYS A 400 -67.56 -36.73 80.20
CA LYS A 400 -68.98 -36.43 80.49
C LYS A 400 -69.72 -37.62 81.10
N VAL A 401 -69.49 -38.84 80.61
CA VAL A 401 -70.06 -40.08 81.17
C VAL A 401 -69.49 -40.35 82.56
N MET A 402 -68.20 -40.12 82.79
CA MET A 402 -67.54 -40.31 84.08
C MET A 402 -68.05 -39.30 85.12
N VAL A 403 -68.20 -38.02 84.75
CA VAL A 403 -68.83 -36.99 85.56
C VAL A 403 -70.30 -37.33 85.85
N GLY A 404 -71.04 -37.82 84.86
CA GLY A 404 -72.42 -38.30 85.06
C GLY A 404 -72.49 -39.51 86.00
N ARG A 405 -71.54 -40.45 85.91
CA ARG A 405 -71.42 -41.59 86.82
C ARG A 405 -71.05 -41.15 88.24
N GLU A 406 -70.12 -40.22 88.38
CA GLU A 406 -69.72 -39.61 89.66
C GLU A 406 -70.93 -38.93 90.33
N LEU A 407 -71.67 -38.10 89.59
CA LEU A 407 -72.89 -37.44 90.08
C LEU A 407 -73.95 -38.45 90.53
N LYS A 408 -74.18 -39.50 89.72
CA LYS A 408 -75.14 -40.56 90.05
C LYS A 408 -74.71 -41.41 91.24
N MET A 409 -73.40 -41.64 91.40
CA MET A 409 -72.81 -42.26 92.58
C MET A 409 -72.95 -41.39 93.83
N MET A 410 -72.89 -40.06 93.67
CA MET A 410 -73.14 -39.10 94.74
C MET A 410 -74.61 -39.16 95.18
N GLU A 411 -75.54 -39.19 94.22
CA GLU A 411 -76.98 -39.34 94.44
C GLU A 411 -77.32 -40.66 95.14
N LEU A 412 -76.75 -41.78 94.65
CA LEU A 412 -76.88 -43.11 95.27
C LEU A 412 -76.29 -43.16 96.68
N LYS A 413 -75.16 -42.49 96.94
CA LYS A 413 -74.59 -42.39 98.29
C LYS A 413 -75.52 -41.62 99.22
N ASP A 414 -76.15 -40.54 98.75
CA ASP A 414 -77.13 -39.78 99.52
C ASP A 414 -78.42 -40.57 99.76
N GLU A 415 -78.86 -41.36 98.79
CA GLU A 415 -80.05 -42.22 98.89
C GLU A 415 -79.83 -43.40 99.86
N ILE A 416 -78.64 -44.03 99.83
CA ILE A 416 -78.24 -45.03 100.83
C ILE A 416 -78.21 -44.42 102.23
N LYS A 417 -77.79 -43.16 102.37
CA LYS A 417 -77.77 -42.45 103.66
C LYS A 417 -79.19 -42.20 104.20
N ARG A 418 -80.15 -41.88 103.34
CA ARG A 418 -81.57 -41.72 103.70
C ARG A 418 -82.24 -43.04 104.09
N LEU A 419 -81.95 -44.12 103.39
CA LEU A 419 -82.51 -45.44 103.68
C LEU A 419 -81.98 -46.01 105.01
N ARG A 420 -80.68 -45.83 105.31
CA ARG A 420 -80.11 -46.23 106.61
C ARG A 420 -80.70 -45.45 107.78
N GLY A 421 -81.00 -44.17 107.61
CA GLY A 421 -81.66 -43.36 108.65
C GLY A 421 -83.11 -43.78 108.92
N GLY A 422 -83.78 -44.37 107.93
CA GLY A 422 -85.19 -44.79 108.03
C GLY A 422 -85.40 -46.10 108.80
N GLU A 423 -84.46 -47.04 108.73
CA GLU A 423 -84.60 -48.37 109.34
C GLU A 423 -84.32 -48.38 110.85
N GLU A 424 -83.46 -47.50 111.36
CA GLU A 424 -83.23 -47.39 112.81
C GLU A 424 -84.42 -46.77 113.57
N SER A 425 -85.26 -45.98 112.89
CA SER A 425 -86.45 -45.36 113.47
C SER A 425 -87.63 -46.34 113.61
N LYS A 426 -87.70 -47.38 112.77
CA LYS A 426 -88.81 -48.36 112.80
C LYS A 426 -88.59 -49.51 113.78
N LEU A 427 -87.35 -49.88 114.12
CA LEU A 427 -87.10 -50.96 115.09
C LEU A 427 -87.33 -50.57 116.57
N LYS A 428 -87.38 -49.28 116.92
CA LYS A 428 -87.66 -48.84 118.30
C LYS A 428 -89.16 -48.75 118.66
N LYS A 429 -90.08 -48.72 117.69
CA LYS A 429 -91.51 -48.50 117.96
C LYS A 429 -92.41 -49.74 117.98
N GLN A 430 -91.89 -50.94 117.70
CA GLN A 430 -92.72 -52.16 117.65
C GLN A 430 -92.58 -53.12 118.84
N LYS A 431 -91.80 -52.78 119.87
CA LYS A 431 -91.62 -53.65 121.06
C LYS A 431 -92.48 -53.30 122.28
N ASN A 432 -93.40 -52.32 122.20
CA ASN A 432 -94.14 -51.84 123.37
C ASN A 432 -95.68 -51.93 123.29
N THR A 433 -96.23 -52.78 122.43
CA THR A 433 -97.70 -52.92 122.35
C THR A 433 -98.13 -54.34 121.98
N ARG A 434 -97.82 -55.31 122.84
CA ARG A 434 -98.60 -56.55 122.99
C ARG A 434 -98.26 -57.24 124.31
N ARG A 435 -98.86 -56.70 125.38
CA ARG A 435 -99.13 -57.40 126.63
C ARG A 435 -100.53 -57.00 127.08
N LYS A 436 -101.57 -57.69 126.55
CA LYS A 436 -102.82 -58.07 127.27
C LYS A 436 -103.94 -58.55 126.32
N LYS A 437 -104.59 -59.64 126.77
CA LYS A 437 -105.76 -60.42 126.30
C LYS A 437 -105.44 -61.70 125.51
N THR A 438 -105.86 -62.93 125.87
CA THR A 438 -106.41 -63.57 127.10
C THR A 438 -106.54 -65.08 126.81
N SER A 439 -106.64 -65.91 127.85
CA SER A 439 -107.02 -67.34 127.86
C SER A 439 -108.21 -67.69 126.93
N LYS A 440 -108.04 -68.68 126.03
CA LYS A 440 -108.62 -70.03 126.06
C LYS A 440 -107.99 -70.86 124.95
#